data_AF-A0A967PS46-F1
#
_entry.id   AF-A0A967PS46-F1
#
_cell.length_a   1.000
_cell.length_b   1.000
_cell.length_c   1.000
_cell.angle_alpha   90.00
_cell.angle_beta   90.00
_cell.angle_gamma   90.00
#
_symmetry.space_group_name_H-M   'P 1'
#
loop_
_entity.id
_entity.type
_entity.pdbx_description
1 polymer ?
#
loop_
_entity_poly.entity_id
_entity_poly.type
_entity_poly.pdbx_seq_one_letter_code
_entity_poly.pdbx_strand_id
1 'polypeptide(L)'
;MRFGRFFKKSSVLFAICLIISELFLVLNEDAVSRWSLWTGIGISFLNTIIGFAILSWGINRSNKSFLISVYGGMIFRFLLIFALLFILIGALQAEMITLISSFMITYFLFLGLEVLQIHKYAEMQKD
;
A
#
# COMPACT_ATOMS: atom_id res chain seq x y z
N MET A 1 10.36 3.16 15.56
CA MET A 1 8.91 2.87 15.42
C MET A 1 8.61 1.43 15.82
N ARG A 2 7.41 1.12 16.35
CA ARG A 2 7.02 -0.27 16.71
C ARG A 2 6.33 -0.96 15.53
N PHE A 3 7.07 -1.81 14.80
CA PHE A 3 6.59 -2.52 13.60
C PHE A 3 5.29 -3.30 13.83
N GLY A 4 5.18 -4.05 14.93
CA GLY A 4 3.98 -4.84 15.23
C GLY A 4 2.69 -4.02 15.35
N ARG A 5 2.76 -2.77 15.85
CA ARG A 5 1.57 -1.89 15.93
C ARG A 5 1.14 -1.38 14.57
N PHE A 6 2.09 -1.06 13.69
CA PHE A 6 1.77 -0.66 12.31
C PHE A 6 1.17 -1.83 11.56
N PHE A 7 1.85 -2.99 11.58
CA PHE A 7 1.41 -4.19 10.90
C PHE A 7 -0.01 -4.58 11.32
N LYS A 8 -0.32 -4.55 12.62
CA LYS A 8 -1.69 -4.80 13.10
C LYS A 8 -2.71 -3.83 12.50
N LYS A 9 -2.42 -2.53 12.44
CA LYS A 9 -3.34 -1.52 11.88
C LYS A 9 -3.51 -1.68 10.37
N SER A 10 -2.43 -1.91 9.63
CA SER A 10 -2.49 -2.14 8.19
C SER A 10 -3.22 -3.44 7.87
N SER A 11 -3.02 -4.52 8.64
CA SER A 11 -3.74 -5.78 8.47
C SER A 11 -5.24 -5.65 8.77
N VAL A 12 -5.62 -4.88 9.79
CA VAL A 12 -7.05 -4.59 10.06
C VAL A 12 -7.67 -3.81 8.90
N LEU A 13 -7.00 -2.76 8.42
CA LEU A 13 -7.48 -2.01 7.27
C LEU A 13 -7.57 -2.87 6.00
N PHE A 14 -6.58 -3.74 5.77
CA PHE A 14 -6.58 -4.70 4.67
C PHE A 14 -7.79 -5.64 4.76
N ALA A 15 -8.06 -6.22 5.93
CA ALA A 15 -9.21 -7.09 6.14
C ALA A 15 -10.54 -6.35 5.89
N ILE A 16 -10.66 -5.09 6.35
CA ILE A 16 -11.83 -4.24 6.09
C ILE A 16 -12.00 -4.02 4.58
N CYS A 17 -10.93 -3.68 3.86
CA CYS A 17 -10.98 -3.50 2.41
C CYS A 17 -11.44 -4.78 1.70
N LEU A 18 -10.95 -5.95 2.13
CA LEU A 18 -11.39 -7.24 1.56
C LEU A 18 -12.88 -7.49 1.80
N ILE A 19 -13.37 -7.28 3.03
CA ILE A 19 -14.79 -7.47 3.37
C ILE A 19 -15.67 -6.51 2.54
N ILE A 20 -15.28 -5.24 2.43
CA ILE A 20 -16.01 -4.25 1.61
C ILE A 20 -15.97 -4.65 0.13
N SER A 21 -14.85 -5.18 -0.35
CA SER A 21 -14.70 -5.61 -1.74
C SER A 21 -15.59 -6.82 -2.06
N GLU A 22 -15.74 -7.77 -1.13
CA GLU A 22 -16.69 -8.89 -1.30
C GLU A 22 -18.12 -8.40 -1.34
N LEU A 23 -18.50 -7.48 -0.45
CA LEU A 23 -19.83 -6.89 -0.47
C LEU A 23 -20.10 -6.18 -1.82
N PHE A 24 -19.10 -5.47 -2.34
CA PHE A 24 -19.20 -4.80 -3.64
C PHE A 24 -19.36 -5.79 -4.80
N LEU A 25 -18.63 -6.90 -4.78
CA LEU A 25 -18.74 -7.97 -5.79
C LEU A 25 -20.12 -8.63 -5.78
N VAL A 26 -20.68 -8.92 -4.61
CA VAL A 26 -22.03 -9.48 -4.49
C VAL A 26 -23.09 -8.57 -5.10
N LEU A 27 -22.88 -7.24 -5.08
CA LEU A 27 -23.79 -6.26 -5.66
C LEU A 27 -23.59 -6.04 -7.17
N ASN A 28 -22.47 -6.47 -7.74
CA ASN A 28 -22.06 -6.14 -9.12
C ASN A 28 -21.43 -7.35 -9.84
N GLU A 29 -22.00 -8.54 -9.64
CA GLU A 29 -21.37 -9.84 -9.95
C GLU A 29 -20.86 -9.96 -11.40
N ASP A 30 -21.55 -9.35 -12.37
CA ASP A 30 -21.22 -9.45 -13.79
C ASP A 30 -20.23 -8.36 -14.29
N ALA A 31 -20.03 -7.29 -13.53
CA ALA A 31 -19.31 -6.11 -14.00
C ALA A 31 -17.85 -6.03 -13.53
N VAL A 32 -17.46 -6.83 -12.53
CA VAL A 32 -16.20 -6.62 -11.79
C VAL A 32 -15.43 -7.94 -11.65
N SER A 33 -14.20 -7.97 -12.17
CA SER A 33 -13.32 -9.13 -11.98
C SER A 33 -12.84 -9.24 -10.53
N ARG A 34 -13.32 -10.27 -9.81
CA ARG A 34 -12.89 -10.61 -8.44
C ARG A 34 -11.36 -10.73 -8.31
N TRP A 35 -10.74 -11.39 -9.28
CA TRP A 35 -9.27 -11.57 -9.30
C TRP A 35 -8.53 -10.23 -9.40
N SER A 36 -8.95 -9.35 -10.31
CA SER A 36 -8.36 -8.01 -10.46
C SER A 36 -8.54 -7.15 -9.21
N LEU A 37 -9.70 -7.25 -8.57
CA LEU A 37 -10.04 -6.50 -7.37
C LEU A 37 -9.12 -6.89 -6.20
N TRP A 38 -9.02 -8.18 -5.90
CA TRP A 38 -8.18 -8.67 -4.81
C TRP A 38 -6.69 -8.43 -5.05
N THR A 39 -6.22 -8.60 -6.28
CA THR A 39 -4.82 -8.35 -6.63
C THR A 39 -4.46 -6.88 -6.46
N GLY A 40 -5.32 -5.94 -6.84
CA GLY A 40 -5.12 -4.51 -6.61
C GLY A 40 -4.98 -4.16 -5.12
N ILE A 41 -5.89 -4.69 -4.29
CA ILE A 41 -5.85 -4.52 -2.82
C ILE A 41 -4.55 -5.13 -2.24
N GLY A 42 -4.17 -6.32 -2.71
CA GLY A 42 -2.96 -7.03 -2.27
C GLY A 42 -1.68 -6.26 -2.58
N ILE A 43 -1.55 -5.73 -3.81
CA ILE A 43 -0.38 -4.93 -4.21
C ILE A 43 -0.24 -3.69 -3.34
N SER A 44 -1.34 -2.98 -3.08
CA SER A 44 -1.34 -1.81 -2.19
C SER A 44 -0.91 -2.15 -0.77
N PHE A 45 -1.34 -3.30 -0.25
CA PHE A 45 -0.93 -3.77 1.08
C PHE A 45 0.56 -4.13 1.14
N LEU A 46 1.08 -4.86 0.15
CA LEU A 46 2.51 -5.18 0.05
C LEU A 46 3.36 -3.91 -0.08
N ASN A 47 2.94 -2.97 -0.92
CA ASN A 47 3.58 -1.68 -1.09
C ASN A 47 3.69 -0.91 0.24
N THR A 48 2.67 -1.02 1.08
CA THR A 48 2.61 -0.38 2.40
C THR A 48 3.56 -1.02 3.41
N ILE A 49 3.66 -2.35 3.40
CA ILE A 49 4.63 -3.08 4.23
C ILE A 49 6.05 -2.68 3.86
N ILE A 50 6.37 -2.63 2.56
CA ILE A 50 7.69 -2.22 2.06
C ILE A 50 7.98 -0.78 2.47
N GLY A 51 7.03 0.14 2.27
CA GLY A 51 7.15 1.54 2.68
C GLY A 51 7.49 1.69 4.15
N PHE A 52 6.75 0.99 5.00
CA PHE A 52 7.00 1.02 6.42
C PHE A 52 8.33 0.39 6.84
N ALA A 53 8.75 -0.70 6.19
CA ALA A 53 10.06 -1.30 6.41
C ALA A 53 11.18 -0.27 6.13
N ILE A 54 11.09 0.42 4.99
CA ILE A 54 12.05 1.47 4.60
C ILE A 54 12.03 2.63 5.60
N LEU A 55 10.85 3.12 5.99
CA LEU A 55 10.72 4.18 6.99
C LEU A 55 11.32 3.79 8.34
N SER A 56 11.00 2.59 8.81
CA SER A 56 11.49 2.08 10.09
C SER A 56 13.02 1.94 10.11
N TRP A 57 13.62 1.59 8.97
CA TRP A 57 15.06 1.55 8.78
C TRP A 57 15.71 2.94 8.71
N GLY A 58 15.09 3.86 7.96
CA GLY A 58 15.61 5.22 7.77
C GLY A 58 15.56 6.09 9.03
N ILE A 59 14.60 5.85 9.92
CA ILE A 59 14.34 6.69 11.10
C ILE A 59 15.52 6.79 12.09
N ASN A 60 16.36 5.75 12.17
CA ASN A 60 17.52 5.73 13.07
C ASN A 60 18.80 6.29 12.42
N ARG A 61 18.70 6.86 11.22
CA ARG A 61 19.84 7.37 10.45
C ARG A 61 19.85 8.90 10.45
N SER A 62 20.94 9.49 9.97
CA SER A 62 21.05 10.95 9.80
C SER A 62 19.96 11.49 8.87
N ASN A 63 19.56 12.77 9.02
CA ASN A 63 18.51 13.39 8.20
C ASN A 63 18.73 13.20 6.70
N LYS A 64 19.97 13.35 6.22
CA LYS A 64 20.31 13.11 4.81
C LYS A 64 20.03 11.66 4.39
N SER A 65 20.43 10.69 5.22
CA SER A 65 20.21 9.27 4.95
C SER A 65 18.73 8.88 5.06
N PHE A 66 17.98 9.48 5.98
CA PHE A 66 16.53 9.33 6.08
C PHE A 66 15.84 9.77 4.79
N LEU A 67 16.13 10.99 4.31
CA LEU A 67 15.54 11.51 3.07
C LEU A 67 15.87 10.64 1.85
N ILE A 68 17.13 10.20 1.73
CA ILE A 68 17.54 9.27 0.66
C ILE A 68 16.74 7.96 0.74
N SER A 69 16.52 7.43 1.94
CA SER A 69 15.75 6.19 2.13
C SER A 69 14.28 6.37 1.74
N VAL A 70 13.67 7.48 2.14
CA VAL A 70 12.26 7.79 1.84
C VAL A 70 12.04 8.00 0.34
N TYR A 71 12.79 8.92 -0.28
CA TYR A 71 12.62 9.23 -1.69
C TYR A 71 13.11 8.12 -2.60
N GLY A 72 14.26 7.52 -2.29
CA GLY A 72 14.79 6.36 -3.04
C GLY A 72 13.86 5.15 -2.93
N GLY A 73 13.34 4.89 -1.73
CA GLY A 73 12.34 3.84 -1.50
C GLY A 73 11.04 4.09 -2.25
N MET A 74 10.60 5.34 -2.35
CA MET A 74 9.41 5.73 -3.13
C MET A 74 9.61 5.46 -4.63
N ILE A 75 10.77 5.85 -5.21
CA ILE A 75 11.09 5.57 -6.60
C ILE A 75 11.12 4.05 -6.86
N PHE A 76 11.79 3.30 -5.99
CA PHE A 76 11.85 1.84 -6.09
C PHE A 76 10.44 1.21 -6.04
N ARG A 77 9.59 1.63 -5.10
CA ARG A 77 8.20 1.17 -4.98
C ARG A 77 7.40 1.46 -6.25
N PHE A 78 7.55 2.64 -6.84
CA PHE A 78 6.88 2.97 -8.09
C PHE A 78 7.32 2.06 -9.24
N LEU A 79 8.64 1.85 -9.42
CA LEU A 79 9.15 0.94 -10.44
C LEU A 79 8.60 -0.48 -10.24
N LEU A 80 8.57 -0.97 -8.99
CA LEU A 80 8.03 -2.28 -8.66
C LEU A 80 6.54 -2.38 -9.00
N ILE A 81 5.74 -1.37 -8.62
CA ILE A 81 4.31 -1.33 -8.92
C ILE A 81 4.09 -1.28 -10.43
N PHE A 82 4.80 -0.44 -11.18
CA PHE A 82 4.66 -0.37 -12.64
C PHE A 82 5.00 -1.70 -13.30
N ALA A 83 6.08 -2.36 -12.89
CA ALA A 83 6.44 -3.68 -13.39
C ALA A 83 5.35 -4.72 -13.09
N LEU A 84 4.82 -4.73 -11.87
CA LEU A 84 3.74 -5.64 -11.48
C LEU A 84 2.45 -5.39 -12.28
N LEU A 85 2.03 -4.13 -12.41
CA LEU A 85 0.84 -3.78 -13.19
C LEU A 85 1.01 -4.15 -14.67
N PHE A 86 2.20 -3.92 -15.24
CA PHE A 86 2.50 -4.30 -16.61
C PHE A 86 2.37 -5.82 -16.83
N ILE A 87 2.90 -6.63 -15.90
CA ILE A 87 2.77 -8.10 -15.95
C ILE A 87 1.32 -8.54 -15.77
N LEU A 88 0.61 -7.94 -14.80
CA LEU A 88 -0.77 -8.33 -14.49
C LEU A 88 -1.72 -8.02 -15.66
N ILE A 89 -1.59 -6.85 -16.26
CA ILE A 89 -2.45 -6.42 -17.37
C ILE A 89 -2.02 -7.12 -18.67
N GLY A 90 -0.72 -7.15 -18.96
CA GLY A 90 -0.20 -7.66 -20.24
C GLY A 90 -0.15 -9.18 -20.33
N ALA A 91 0.41 -9.85 -19.31
CA ALA A 91 0.63 -11.29 -19.35
C ALA A 91 -0.52 -12.09 -18.71
N LEU A 92 -1.05 -11.61 -17.58
CA LEU A 92 -2.12 -12.29 -16.84
C LEU A 92 -3.53 -11.82 -17.23
N GLN A 93 -3.62 -10.88 -18.19
CA GLN A 93 -4.89 -10.35 -18.72
C GLN A 93 -5.85 -9.87 -17.63
N ALA A 94 -5.32 -9.31 -16.54
CA ALA A 94 -6.12 -8.74 -15.47
C ALA A 94 -6.94 -7.57 -16.03
N GLU A 95 -8.24 -7.55 -15.69
CA GLU A 95 -9.15 -6.48 -16.08
C GLU A 95 -8.65 -5.14 -15.54
N MET A 96 -8.24 -4.26 -16.46
CA MET A 96 -7.47 -3.05 -16.18
C MET A 96 -8.21 -2.07 -15.26
N ILE A 97 -9.50 -1.83 -15.52
CA ILE A 97 -10.29 -0.84 -14.78
C ILE A 97 -10.45 -1.26 -13.33
N THR A 98 -10.92 -2.49 -13.09
CA THR A 98 -11.06 -3.05 -11.74
C THR A 98 -9.73 -3.12 -11.00
N LEU A 99 -8.63 -3.52 -11.66
CA LEU A 99 -7.30 -3.58 -11.03
C LEU A 99 -6.79 -2.21 -10.61
N ILE A 100 -6.80 -1.23 -11.52
CA ILE A 100 -6.25 0.11 -11.26
C ILE A 100 -7.10 0.85 -10.22
N SER A 101 -8.43 0.77 -10.32
CA SER A 101 -9.32 1.45 -9.38
C SER A 101 -9.18 0.92 -7.96
N SER A 102 -9.21 -0.40 -7.78
CA SER A 102 -9.02 -1.04 -6.46
C SER A 102 -7.63 -0.77 -5.88
N PHE A 103 -6.59 -0.84 -6.72
CA PHE A 103 -5.22 -0.46 -6.34
C PHE A 103 -5.17 1.00 -5.87
N MET A 104 -5.65 1.96 -6.66
CA MET A 104 -5.61 3.40 -6.33
C MET A 104 -6.33 3.73 -5.02
N ILE A 105 -7.57 3.25 -4.85
CA ILE A 105 -8.36 3.51 -3.65
C ILE A 105 -7.62 2.99 -2.41
N THR A 106 -7.18 1.75 -2.44
CA THR A 106 -6.49 1.15 -1.28
C THR A 106 -5.09 1.72 -1.06
N TYR A 107 -4.38 2.10 -2.13
CA TYR A 107 -3.09 2.77 -2.06
C TYR A 107 -3.18 4.06 -1.26
N PHE A 108 -4.16 4.94 -1.55
CA PHE A 108 -4.32 6.19 -0.81
C PHE A 108 -4.72 5.97 0.66
N LEU A 109 -5.57 4.99 0.94
CA LEU A 109 -5.93 4.64 2.32
C LEU A 109 -4.69 4.21 3.13
N PHE A 110 -3.85 3.35 2.56
CA PHE A 110 -2.62 2.93 3.23
C PHE A 110 -1.55 4.02 3.29
N LEU A 111 -1.45 4.87 2.27
CA LEU A 111 -0.58 6.04 2.28
C LEU A 111 -0.96 6.98 3.43
N GLY A 112 -2.26 7.17 3.68
CA GLY A 112 -2.75 7.90 4.85
C GLY A 112 -2.23 7.31 6.17
N LEU A 113 -2.22 5.98 6.32
CA LEU A 113 -1.62 5.32 7.49
C LEU A 113 -0.12 5.58 7.60
N GLU A 114 0.61 5.57 6.48
CA GLU A 114 2.05 5.83 6.40
C GLU A 114 2.37 7.28 6.85
N VAL A 115 1.62 8.26 6.36
CA VAL A 115 1.76 9.68 6.75
C VAL A 115 1.43 9.89 8.23
N LEU A 116 0.35 9.29 8.75
CA LEU A 116 -0.01 9.38 10.17
C LEU A 116 1.08 8.80 11.09
N GLN A 117 1.80 7.78 10.65
CA GLN A 117 2.93 7.20 11.39
C GLN A 117 4.11 8.17 11.45
N ILE A 118 4.48 8.76 10.31
CA ILE A 118 5.57 9.74 10.23
C ILE A 118 5.24 10.95 11.12
N HIS A 119 4.01 11.46 11.04
CA HIS A 119 3.58 12.60 11.84
C HIS A 119 3.70 12.33 13.35
N LYS A 120 3.17 11.19 13.82
CA LYS A 120 3.30 10.79 15.24
C LYS A 120 4.74 10.64 15.69
N TYR A 121 5.61 10.15 14.80
CA TYR A 121 7.03 10.04 15.11
C TYR A 121 7.70 11.41 15.24
N ALA A 122 7.35 12.37 14.37
CA ALA A 122 7.88 13.72 14.42
C ALA A 122 7.42 14.48 15.68
N GLU A 123 6.20 14.25 16.17
CA GLU A 123 5.70 14.84 17.43
C GLU A 123 6.50 14.34 18.63
N MET A 124 6.75 13.03 18.74
CA MET A 124 7.49 12.43 19.86
C MET A 124 8.96 12.88 19.95
N GLN A 125 9.52 13.51 18.91
CA GLN A 125 10.88 14.05 18.95
C GLN A 125 10.94 15.53 19.37
N LYS A 126 9.80 16.20 19.50
CA LYS A 126 9.73 17.60 19.95
C LYS A 126 9.62 17.74 21.47
N ASP A 127 9.28 16.66 22.16
CA ASP A 127 9.22 16.54 23.63
C ASP A 127 10.54 15.98 24.17
#